data_AF-A0A7X6X2K8-F1
#
_entry.id   AF-A0A7X6X2K8-F1
#
_cell.length_a   1.000
_cell.length_b   1.000
_cell.length_c   1.000
_cell.angle_alpha   90.00
_cell.angle_beta   90.00
_cell.angle_gamma   90.00
#
_symmetry.space_group_name_H-M   'P 1'
#
loop_
_entity.id
_entity.type
_entity.pdbx_description
1 polymer ?
#
loop_
_entity_poly.entity_id
_entity_poly.type
_entity_poly.pdbx_seq_one_letter_code
_entity_poly.pdbx_strand_id
1 'polypeptide(L)'
;SNTGSADLKDIKFLSSVPTNWTVTFEPDHIPLLKAGESQEVKAYVKADSKALAGDYVVELTARTPETSSRADFRVSVKTSTWWGIVGLAIIILLAVGLYKTFQVYGRR
;
A
#
# COMPACT_ATOMS: atom_id res chain seq x y z
N SER A 1 -7.03 18.06 -12.22
CA SER A 1 -7.21 19.44 -12.71
C SER A 1 -8.53 19.52 -13.46
N ASN A 2 -9.28 20.62 -13.35
CA ASN A 2 -10.44 20.86 -14.20
C ASN A 2 -9.97 21.52 -15.50
N THR A 3 -9.90 20.75 -16.58
CA THR A 3 -9.50 21.24 -17.91
C THR A 3 -10.69 21.71 -18.75
N GLY A 4 -11.91 21.65 -18.22
CA GLY A 4 -13.12 22.14 -18.87
C GLY A 4 -13.30 23.65 -18.74
N SER A 5 -14.31 24.17 -19.43
CA SER A 5 -14.71 25.58 -19.39
C SER A 5 -15.80 25.88 -18.34
N ALA A 6 -16.33 24.85 -17.66
CA ALA A 6 -17.37 24.97 -16.66
C ALA A 6 -16.86 24.55 -15.27
N ASP A 7 -17.45 25.13 -14.23
CA ASP A 7 -17.17 24.76 -12.85
C ASP A 7 -17.72 23.36 -12.55
N LEU A 8 -16.92 22.53 -11.87
CA LEU A 8 -17.31 21.20 -11.43
C LEU A 8 -17.80 21.25 -9.99
N LYS A 9 -18.92 20.60 -9.71
CA LYS A 9 -19.57 20.59 -8.39
C LYS A 9 -19.68 19.20 -7.84
N ASP A 10 -19.70 19.11 -6.50
CA ASP A 10 -19.92 17.86 -5.75
C ASP A 10 -19.02 16.71 -6.24
N ILE A 11 -17.71 16.98 -6.32
CA ILE A 11 -16.71 15.98 -6.73
C ILE A 11 -16.57 14.96 -5.60
N LYS A 12 -16.93 13.71 -5.90
CA LYS A 12 -16.82 12.57 -4.99
C LYS A 12 -15.69 11.66 -5.42
N PHE A 13 -15.06 11.03 -4.44
CA PHE A 13 -14.00 10.06 -4.67
C PHE A 13 -14.51 8.63 -4.42
N LEU A 14 -14.15 7.75 -5.33
CA LEU A 14 -14.47 6.33 -5.30
C LEU A 14 -13.16 5.55 -5.44
N SER A 15 -13.09 4.40 -4.79
CA SER A 15 -11.94 3.50 -4.88
C SER A 15 -12.40 2.08 -5.17
N SER A 16 -11.76 1.44 -6.15
CA SER A 16 -11.88 0.00 -6.37
C SER A 16 -10.57 -0.66 -5.97
N VAL A 17 -10.64 -1.52 -4.96
CA VAL A 17 -9.48 -2.15 -4.32
C VAL A 17 -9.73 -3.63 -4.07
N PRO A 18 -8.66 -4.43 -3.87
CA PRO A 18 -8.81 -5.83 -3.47
C PRO A 18 -9.60 -6.00 -2.17
N THR A 19 -10.14 -7.19 -1.97
CA THR A 19 -10.91 -7.54 -0.77
C THR A 19 -10.13 -7.23 0.51
N ASN A 20 -10.82 -6.66 1.50
CA ASN A 20 -10.29 -6.26 2.82
C ASN A 20 -9.23 -5.13 2.81
N TRP A 21 -8.99 -4.49 1.68
CA TRP A 21 -8.21 -3.25 1.63
C TRP A 21 -9.13 -2.06 1.96
N THR A 22 -8.54 -0.96 2.38
CA THR A 22 -9.27 0.27 2.68
C THR A 22 -8.59 1.47 2.05
N VAL A 23 -9.38 2.37 1.47
CA VAL A 23 -8.91 3.66 0.96
C VAL A 23 -9.74 4.76 1.60
N THR A 24 -9.07 5.81 2.06
CA THR A 24 -9.72 7.03 2.58
C THR A 24 -9.13 8.25 1.89
N PHE A 25 -9.93 9.30 1.72
CA PHE A 25 -9.54 10.50 0.99
C PHE A 25 -9.58 11.72 1.92
N GLU A 26 -8.61 12.61 1.77
CA GLU A 26 -8.56 13.91 2.46
C GLU A 26 -8.25 15.03 1.44
N PRO A 27 -9.20 15.95 1.19
CA PRO A 27 -10.59 15.96 1.67
C PRO A 27 -11.43 14.80 1.12
N ASP A 28 -12.55 14.49 1.78
CA ASP A 28 -13.45 13.39 1.39
C ASP A 28 -14.33 13.70 0.16
N HIS A 29 -14.55 14.99 -0.11
CA HIS A 29 -15.19 15.51 -1.31
C HIS A 29 -14.74 16.95 -1.60
N ILE A 30 -14.93 17.41 -2.83
CA ILE A 30 -14.70 18.81 -3.22
C ILE A 30 -16.04 19.42 -3.63
N PRO A 31 -16.56 20.43 -2.89
CA PRO A 31 -17.85 21.04 -3.21
C PRO A 31 -17.87 21.76 -4.56
N LEU A 32 -16.79 22.45 -4.91
CA LEU A 32 -16.65 23.24 -6.12
C LEU A 32 -15.18 23.29 -6.56
N LEU A 33 -14.93 23.05 -7.83
CA LEU A 33 -13.63 23.27 -8.47
C LEU A 33 -13.84 24.10 -9.74
N LYS A 34 -13.29 25.31 -9.77
CA LYS A 34 -13.52 26.24 -10.88
C LYS A 34 -12.90 25.74 -12.18
N ALA A 35 -13.39 26.26 -13.30
CA ALA A 35 -12.77 26.02 -14.61
C ALA A 35 -11.27 26.42 -14.58
N GLY A 36 -10.39 25.52 -15.03
CA GLY A 36 -8.94 25.72 -15.03
C GLY A 36 -8.24 25.49 -13.68
N GLU A 37 -8.98 25.28 -12.59
CA GLU A 37 -8.40 25.10 -11.25
C GLU A 37 -7.90 23.67 -11.03
N SER A 38 -6.93 23.54 -10.12
CA SER A 38 -6.41 22.25 -9.65
C SER A 38 -6.37 22.22 -8.14
N GLN A 39 -6.86 21.12 -7.57
CA GLN A 39 -6.80 20.88 -6.14
C GLN A 39 -6.15 19.52 -5.90
N GLU A 40 -5.27 19.47 -4.90
CA GLU A 40 -4.61 18.25 -4.45
C GLU A 40 -5.48 17.54 -3.40
N VAL A 41 -5.58 16.22 -3.52
CA VAL A 41 -6.33 15.35 -2.61
C VAL A 41 -5.41 14.19 -2.24
N LYS A 42 -5.34 13.87 -0.95
CA LYS A 42 -4.54 12.76 -0.45
C LYS A 42 -5.40 11.51 -0.33
N ALA A 43 -4.92 10.40 -0.87
CA ALA A 43 -5.55 9.09 -0.71
C ALA A 43 -4.67 8.22 0.20
N TYR A 44 -5.24 7.74 1.29
CA TYR A 44 -4.59 6.81 2.22
C TYR A 44 -5.02 5.40 1.89
N VAL A 45 -4.11 4.62 1.32
CA VAL A 45 -4.33 3.22 0.93
C VAL A 45 -3.74 2.31 1.99
N LYS A 46 -4.59 1.49 2.62
CA LYS A 46 -4.19 0.48 3.60
C LYS A 46 -4.44 -0.91 3.03
N ALA A 47 -3.34 -1.63 2.79
CA ALA A 47 -3.38 -3.03 2.39
C ALA A 47 -3.86 -3.93 3.54
N ASP A 48 -4.46 -5.08 3.19
CA ASP A 48 -4.76 -6.11 4.18
C ASP A 48 -3.46 -6.61 4.83
N SER A 49 -3.48 -6.72 6.16
CA SER A 49 -2.44 -7.37 6.97
C SER A 49 -2.09 -8.79 6.50
N LYS A 50 -3.03 -9.48 5.86
CA LYS A 50 -2.87 -10.84 5.30
C LYS A 50 -2.76 -10.85 3.78
N ALA A 51 -2.57 -9.69 3.14
CA ALA A 51 -2.34 -9.62 1.72
C ALA A 51 -1.12 -10.49 1.35
N LEU A 52 -1.29 -11.31 0.31
CA LEU A 52 -0.18 -12.08 -0.23
C LEU A 52 0.82 -11.13 -0.90
N ALA A 53 2.09 -11.52 -0.92
CA ALA A 53 3.07 -10.75 -1.67
C ALA A 53 2.75 -10.83 -3.16
N GLY A 54 2.74 -9.68 -3.82
CA GLY A 54 2.33 -9.57 -5.20
C GLY A 54 2.01 -8.14 -5.61
N ASP A 55 1.67 -7.98 -6.88
CA ASP A 55 1.26 -6.71 -7.46
C ASP A 55 -0.26 -6.62 -7.50
N TYR A 56 -0.77 -5.54 -6.92
CA TYR A 56 -2.18 -5.21 -6.91
C TYR A 56 -2.42 -3.92 -7.68
N VAL A 57 -3.62 -3.77 -8.24
CA VAL A 57 -4.07 -2.52 -8.85
C VAL A 57 -5.13 -1.91 -7.94
N VAL A 58 -4.94 -0.63 -7.62
CA VAL A 58 -5.87 0.22 -6.89
C VAL A 58 -6.35 1.28 -7.87
N GLU A 59 -7.64 1.26 -8.18
CA GLU A 59 -8.25 2.22 -9.08
C GLU A 59 -8.90 3.32 -8.25
N LEU A 60 -8.52 4.57 -8.50
CA LEU A 60 -9.12 5.75 -7.88
C LEU A 60 -9.93 6.49 -8.94
N THR A 61 -11.17 6.85 -8.61
CA THR A 61 -12.08 7.55 -9.51
C THR A 61 -12.57 8.84 -8.85
N ALA A 62 -12.43 9.96 -9.53
CA ALA A 62 -13.07 11.22 -9.18
C ALA A 62 -14.31 11.40 -10.06
N ARG A 63 -15.47 11.59 -9.44
CA ARG A 63 -16.76 11.64 -10.12
C ARG A 63 -17.53 12.91 -9.76
N THR A 64 -18.14 13.49 -10.78
CA THR A 64 -19.09 14.61 -10.70
C THR A 64 -20.38 14.22 -11.42
N PRO A 65 -21.46 15.00 -11.28
CA PRO A 65 -22.66 14.82 -12.11
C PRO A 65 -22.37 14.95 -13.61
N GLU A 66 -21.42 15.79 -14.00
CA GLU A 66 -21.13 16.13 -15.40
C GLU A 66 -20.08 15.21 -16.04
N THR A 67 -19.10 14.73 -15.27
CA THR A 67 -17.98 13.93 -15.77
C THR A 67 -17.33 13.03 -14.71
N SER A 68 -16.47 12.11 -15.15
CA SER A 68 -15.67 11.26 -14.26
C SER A 68 -14.26 11.06 -14.82
N SER A 69 -13.29 10.95 -13.93
CA SER A 69 -11.88 10.65 -14.25
C SER A 69 -11.39 9.50 -13.38
N ARG A 70 -10.50 8.68 -13.94
CA ARG A 70 -9.99 7.46 -13.32
C ARG A 70 -8.48 7.39 -13.43
N ALA A 71 -7.83 6.86 -12.40
CA ALA A 71 -6.40 6.60 -12.37
C ALA A 71 -6.11 5.24 -11.71
N ASP A 72 -5.23 4.47 -12.34
CA ASP A 72 -4.83 3.14 -11.87
C ASP A 72 -3.45 3.21 -11.21
N PHE A 73 -3.38 2.77 -9.96
CA PHE A 73 -2.16 2.72 -9.17
C PHE A 73 -1.73 1.27 -8.94
N ARG A 74 -0.48 0.94 -9.28
CA ARG A 74 0.10 -0.37 -8.98
C ARG A 74 0.77 -0.35 -7.61
N VAL A 75 0.36 -1.26 -6.74
CA VAL A 75 0.86 -1.39 -5.36
C VAL A 75 1.46 -2.78 -5.19
N SER A 76 2.76 -2.85 -4.92
CA SER A 76 3.45 -4.12 -4.65
C SER A 76 3.50 -4.40 -3.14
N VAL A 77 2.86 -5.47 -2.70
CA VAL A 77 2.95 -5.97 -1.33
C VAL A 77 4.17 -6.86 -1.18
N LYS A 78 5.00 -6.60 -0.16
CA LYS A 78 6.22 -7.35 0.12
C LYS A 78 6.07 -8.14 1.43
N THR A 79 6.59 -9.35 1.45
CA THR A 79 6.73 -10.12 2.69
C THR A 79 7.77 -9.48 3.60
N SER A 80 7.56 -9.54 4.91
CA SER A 80 8.55 -9.10 5.88
C SER A 80 9.79 -10.00 5.87
N THR A 81 10.97 -9.42 5.58
CA THR A 81 12.28 -10.11 5.63
C THR A 81 12.75 -10.41 7.05
N TRP A 82 12.06 -9.88 8.08
CA TRP A 82 12.44 -10.08 9.48
C TRP A 82 12.51 -11.55 9.89
N TRP A 83 11.62 -12.40 9.36
CA TRP A 83 11.65 -13.84 9.62
C TRP A 83 12.92 -14.51 9.09
N GLY A 84 13.47 -14.01 7.98
CA GLY A 84 14.74 -14.49 7.46
C GLY A 84 15.91 -14.19 8.40
N ILE A 85 15.91 -13.01 9.02
CA ILE A 85 16.94 -12.62 10.01
C ILE A 85 16.83 -13.48 11.27
N VAL A 86 15.62 -13.72 11.77
CA VAL A 86 15.39 -14.60 12.93
C VAL A 86 15.87 -16.03 12.62
N GLY A 87 15.54 -16.56 11.44
CA GLY A 87 16.02 -17.87 11.01
C GLY A 87 17.55 -17.95 10.95
N LEU A 88 18.21 -16.93 10.40
CA LEU A 88 19.68 -16.86 10.35
C LEU A 88 20.31 -16.84 11.75
N ALA A 89 19.73 -16.07 12.67
CA ALA A 89 20.21 -15.99 14.05
C ALA A 89 20.17 -17.36 14.75
N ILE A 90 19.10 -18.14 14.53
CA ILE A 90 18.95 -19.49 15.07
C ILE A 90 20.04 -20.42 14.52
N ILE A 91 20.31 -20.38 13.21
CA ILE A 91 21.36 -21.20 12.57
C ILE A 91 22.73 -20.91 13.17
N ILE A 92 23.07 -19.63 13.34
CA ILE A 92 24.35 -19.22 13.95
C ILE A 92 24.45 -19.73 15.39
N LEU A 93 23.37 -19.59 16.17
CA LEU A 93 23.34 -20.03 17.56
C LEU A 93 23.55 -21.54 17.67
N LEU A 94 22.88 -22.33 16.81
CA LEU A 94 23.07 -23.78 16.74
C LEU A 94 24.49 -24.16 16.31
N ALA A 95 25.05 -23.49 15.30
CA ALA A 95 26.41 -23.74 14.83
C ALA A 95 27.45 -23.46 15.93
N VAL A 96 27.31 -22.36 16.66
CA VAL A 96 28.17 -22.03 17.82
C VAL A 96 28.00 -23.07 18.94
N GLY A 97 26.76 -23.47 19.23
CA GLY A 97 26.47 -24.50 20.24
C GLY A 97 27.12 -25.84 19.90
N LEU A 98 26.99 -26.30 18.65
CA LEU A 98 27.62 -27.53 18.17
C LEU A 98 29.14 -27.42 18.21
N TYR A 99 29.72 -26.32 17.73
CA TYR A 99 31.17 -26.09 17.76
C TYR A 99 31.73 -26.21 19.18
N LYS A 100 31.08 -25.55 20.15
CA LYS A 100 31.49 -25.64 21.56
C LYS A 100 31.37 -27.06 22.10
N THR A 101 30.32 -27.79 21.74
CA THR A 101 30.11 -29.17 22.17
C THR A 101 31.24 -30.07 21.65
N PHE A 102 31.56 -29.99 20.36
CA PHE A 102 32.67 -30.76 19.78
C PHE A 102 34.03 -30.40 20.40
N GLN A 103 34.28 -29.13 20.70
CA GLN A 103 35.54 -28.72 21.33
C GLN A 103 35.70 -29.27 22.75
N VAL A 104 34.60 -29.40 23.50
CA VAL A 104 34.60 -29.90 24.89
C VAL A 104 34.63 -31.43 24.93
N TYR A 105 33.84 -32.11 24.11
CA TYR A 105 33.66 -33.57 24.18
C TYR A 105 34.47 -34.37 23.15
N GLY A 106 34.98 -33.75 22.09
CA GLY A 106 35.80 -34.41 21.06
C GLY A 106 37.28 -34.57 21.42
N ARG A 107 37.72 -34.15 22.61
CA ARG A 107 39.11 -34.24 23.07
C ARG A 107 39.41 -35.52 23.85
N ARG A 108 39.00 -36.68 23.32
CA ARG A 108 39.37 -38.02 23.81
C ARG A 108 39.53 -38.97 22.63
#